data_AF-A0A2E2QU50-F1
#
_entry.id   AF-A0A2E2QU50-F1
#
_cell.length_a   1.000
_cell.length_b   1.000
_cell.length_c   1.000
_cell.angle_alpha   90.00
_cell.angle_beta   90.00
_cell.angle_gamma   90.00
#
_symmetry.space_group_name_H-M   'P 1'
#
loop_
_entity.id
_entity.type
_entity.pdbx_description
1 polymer ?
#
loop_
_entity_poly.entity_id
_entity_poly.type
_entity_poly.pdbx_seq_one_letter_code
_entity_poly.pdbx_strand_id
1 'polypeptide(L)'
;MNIFLRRQLWLCLAACSLFSAVAAYADDTRQAEADSCIEVVVDGQRALPLDCYTRMMTPEPQKTHPTHNPALDSADVAKRQPNAIGQFSQSALRNRMGNNLGHSAKPQRPAQ
;
A
#
# COMPACT_ATOMS: atom_id res chain seq x y z
N MET A 1 62.45 8.92 -2.46
CA MET A 1 61.28 8.12 -2.90
C MET A 1 59.93 8.70 -2.42
N ASN A 2 59.75 10.03 -2.32
CA ASN A 2 58.54 10.64 -1.72
C ASN A 2 57.81 11.62 -2.66
N ILE A 3 58.36 11.86 -3.86
CA ILE A 3 57.87 12.87 -4.82
C ILE A 3 56.88 12.25 -5.82
N PHE A 4 57.08 10.98 -6.21
CA PHE A 4 56.18 10.26 -7.11
C PHE A 4 54.81 9.97 -6.46
N LEU A 5 54.80 9.64 -5.17
CA LEU A 5 53.57 9.34 -4.43
C LEU A 5 52.72 10.60 -4.18
N ARG A 6 53.37 11.74 -3.93
CA ARG A 6 52.71 13.06 -3.80
C ARG A 6 52.06 13.52 -5.10
N ARG A 7 52.70 13.24 -6.23
CA ARG A 7 52.22 13.62 -7.56
C ARG A 7 51.05 12.74 -8.03
N GLN A 8 51.06 11.45 -7.68
CA GLN A 8 49.90 10.56 -7.88
C GLN A 8 48.70 10.96 -7.01
N LEU A 9 48.92 11.33 -5.74
CA LEU A 9 47.84 11.76 -4.85
C LEU A 9 47.15 13.06 -5.35
N TRP A 10 47.93 13.99 -5.90
CA TRP A 10 47.41 15.21 -6.52
C TRP A 10 46.63 14.95 -7.82
N LEU A 11 47.08 14.01 -8.64
CA LEU A 11 46.38 13.63 -9.87
C LEU A 11 45.03 12.96 -9.58
N CYS A 12 44.92 12.11 -8.54
CA CYS A 12 43.66 11.50 -8.14
C CYS A 12 42.65 12.51 -7.58
N LEU A 13 43.10 13.48 -6.78
CA LEU A 13 42.23 14.52 -6.23
C LEU A 13 41.66 15.45 -7.31
N ALA A 14 42.43 15.75 -8.36
CA ALA A 14 41.95 16.53 -9.50
C ALA A 14 40.98 15.76 -10.41
N ALA A 15 41.10 14.43 -10.49
CA ALA A 15 40.19 13.61 -11.28
C ALA A 15 38.80 13.43 -10.61
N CYS A 16 38.75 13.39 -9.27
CA CYS A 16 37.49 13.25 -8.54
C CYS A 16 36.60 14.51 -8.57
N SER A 17 37.15 15.71 -8.82
CA SER A 17 36.35 16.94 -8.87
C SER A 17 35.57 17.11 -10.17
N LEU A 18 35.95 16.40 -11.25
CA LEU A 18 35.24 16.43 -12.53
C LEU A 18 33.99 15.54 -12.57
N PHE A 19 33.82 14.62 -11.62
CA PHE A 19 32.70 13.66 -11.62
C PHE A 19 31.45 14.13 -10.84
N SER A 20 31.52 15.28 -10.15
CA SER A 20 30.43 15.74 -9.26
C SER A 20 29.45 16.73 -9.90
N ALA A 21 29.52 16.99 -11.20
CA ALA A 21 28.73 18.05 -11.85
C ALA A 21 27.58 17.58 -12.75
N VAL A 22 27.02 16.38 -12.53
CA VAL A 22 25.78 15.96 -13.20
C VAL A 22 24.79 15.40 -12.17
N ALA A 23 24.25 16.30 -11.36
CA ALA A 23 23.04 16.06 -10.57
C ALA A 23 22.29 17.39 -10.36
N ALA A 24 22.03 18.09 -11.47
CA ALA A 24 21.01 19.15 -11.49
C ALA A 24 19.72 18.52 -12.02
N TYR A 25 18.99 17.83 -11.14
CA TYR A 25 17.59 17.51 -11.40
C TYR A 25 16.84 18.85 -11.31
N ALA A 26 16.41 19.38 -12.45
CA ALA A 26 15.45 20.46 -12.48
C ALA A 26 14.08 19.88 -12.10
N ASP A 27 13.74 19.95 -10.82
CA ASP A 27 12.37 19.78 -10.33
C ASP A 27 11.71 21.17 -10.36
N ASP A 28 11.44 21.65 -11.58
CA ASP A 28 10.80 22.95 -11.84
C ASP A 28 9.51 22.78 -12.63
N THR A 29 8.55 22.08 -12.02
CA THR A 29 7.11 22.30 -12.26
C THR A 29 6.34 22.07 -10.96
N ARG A 30 6.72 22.77 -9.89
CA ARG A 30 5.76 23.09 -8.82
C ARG A 30 5.10 24.41 -9.22
N GLN A 31 3.77 24.40 -9.32
CA GLN A 31 2.89 25.46 -9.80
C GLN A 31 2.69 25.60 -11.31
N ALA A 32 1.82 24.74 -11.86
CA ALA A 32 0.70 25.22 -12.67
C ALA A 32 -0.51 24.29 -12.45
N GLU A 33 -1.59 24.89 -11.93
CA GLU A 33 -2.98 24.44 -11.94
C GLU A 33 -3.34 22.98 -11.63
N ALA A 34 -4.07 22.81 -10.52
CA ALA A 34 -5.03 21.75 -10.40
C ALA A 34 -6.03 21.83 -11.57
N ASP A 35 -5.97 20.89 -12.53
CA ASP A 35 -7.16 20.14 -12.97
C ASP A 35 -6.92 18.99 -13.97
N SER A 36 -5.70 18.81 -14.51
CA SER A 36 -5.50 17.71 -15.48
C SER A 36 -4.20 16.96 -15.27
N CYS A 37 -4.33 15.66 -14.99
CA CYS A 37 -3.20 14.75 -15.03
C CYS A 37 -3.00 14.29 -16.46
N ILE A 38 -1.87 14.69 -17.03
CA ILE A 38 -1.53 14.40 -18.42
C ILE A 38 -0.43 13.34 -18.49
N GLU A 39 -0.54 12.47 -19.50
CA GLU A 39 0.49 11.49 -19.83
C GLU A 39 1.41 12.09 -20.91
N VAL A 40 2.73 11.98 -20.72
CA VAL A 40 3.72 12.54 -21.65
C VAL A 40 4.50 11.39 -22.29
N VAL A 41 4.81 11.54 -23.58
CA VAL A 41 5.67 10.61 -24.31
C VAL A 41 7.05 11.27 -24.49
N VAL A 42 8.08 10.62 -23.96
CA VAL A 42 9.48 11.01 -24.14
C VAL A 42 10.18 9.89 -24.89
N ASP A 43 10.81 10.19 -26.02
CA ASP A 43 11.52 9.20 -26.85
C ASP A 43 10.68 7.98 -27.25
N GLY A 44 9.38 8.19 -27.50
CA GLY A 44 8.44 7.13 -27.86
C GLY A 44 8.01 6.23 -26.70
N GLN A 45 8.49 6.49 -25.48
CA GLN A 45 8.07 5.79 -24.26
C GLN A 45 7.10 6.67 -23.46
N ARG A 46 6.02 6.06 -22.96
CA ARG A 46 5.03 6.72 -22.11
C ARG A 46 5.58 6.86 -20.69
N ALA A 47 5.76 8.10 -20.23
CA ALA A 47 6.12 8.38 -18.86
C ALA A 47 4.86 8.40 -18.00
N LEU A 48 4.78 7.49 -17.03
CA LEU A 48 3.64 7.39 -16.13
C LEU A 48 3.68 8.53 -15.09
N PRO A 49 2.62 9.34 -14.93
CA PRO A 49 2.56 10.40 -13.92
C PRO A 49 2.24 9.81 -12.54
N LEU A 50 3.25 9.19 -11.90
CA LEU A 50 3.09 8.48 -10.64
C LEU A 50 2.58 9.38 -9.50
N ASP A 51 2.99 10.65 -9.47
CA ASP A 51 2.57 11.60 -8.44
C ASP A 51 1.08 11.93 -8.54
N CYS A 52 0.57 12.12 -9.75
CA CYS A 52 -0.87 12.28 -9.93
C CYS A 52 -1.62 11.02 -9.54
N TYR A 53 -1.16 9.85 -10.00
CA TYR A 53 -1.86 8.60 -9.71
C TYR A 53 -1.96 8.35 -8.21
N THR A 54 -0.88 8.62 -7.47
CA THR A 54 -0.85 8.53 -6.01
C THR A 54 -1.86 9.48 -5.38
N ARG A 55 -1.98 10.71 -5.90
CA ARG A 55 -2.96 11.70 -5.43
C ARG A 55 -4.41 11.31 -5.72
N MET A 56 -4.70 10.74 -6.88
CA MET A 56 -6.04 10.23 -7.23
C MET A 56 -6.48 9.06 -6.34
N MET A 57 -5.53 8.23 -5.92
CA MET A 57 -5.79 7.10 -5.03
C MET A 57 -5.82 7.50 -3.55
N THR A 58 -5.40 8.72 -3.23
CA THR A 58 -5.42 9.22 -1.84
C THR A 58 -6.87 9.53 -1.46
N PRO A 59 -7.39 8.94 -0.37
CA PRO A 59 -8.71 9.30 0.14
C PRO A 59 -8.75 10.78 0.46
N GLU A 60 -9.82 11.48 0.05
CA GLU A 60 -9.98 12.88 0.44
C GLU A 60 -9.95 13.01 1.98
N PRO A 61 -9.22 14.00 2.52
CA PRO A 61 -9.23 14.26 3.95
C PRO A 61 -10.65 14.64 4.35
N GLN A 62 -11.35 13.72 5.02
CA GLN A 62 -12.74 13.88 5.43
C GLN A 62 -12.88 15.15 6.26
N LYS A 63 -13.46 16.22 5.70
CA LYS A 63 -13.59 17.50 6.42
C LYS A 63 -14.65 17.48 7.51
N THR A 64 -15.65 16.58 7.48
CA THR A 64 -16.73 16.55 8.47
C THR A 64 -17.52 15.23 8.44
N HIS A 65 -16.87 14.07 8.35
CA HIS A 65 -17.51 12.80 8.68
C HIS A 65 -17.01 12.36 10.06
N PRO A 66 -17.86 11.86 10.97
CA PRO A 66 -17.37 11.23 12.19
C PRO A 66 -16.48 10.09 11.73
N THR A 67 -15.16 10.28 11.89
CA THR A 67 -14.08 9.42 11.41
C THR A 67 -14.12 8.01 12.01
N HIS A 68 -15.07 7.77 12.90
CA HIS A 68 -15.25 6.55 13.65
C HIS A 68 -16.72 6.11 13.53
N ASN A 69 -17.03 5.37 12.46
CA ASN A 69 -18.20 4.51 12.51
C ASN A 69 -17.78 3.27 13.32
N PRO A 70 -18.23 3.10 14.59
CA PRO A 70 -17.84 1.93 15.40
C PRO A 70 -18.29 0.61 14.76
N ALA A 71 -19.23 0.63 13.82
CA ALA A 71 -19.61 -0.56 13.05
C ALA A 71 -18.55 -0.98 12.02
N LEU A 72 -17.68 -0.06 11.59
CA LEU A 72 -16.58 -0.25 10.64
C LEU A 72 -15.20 -0.28 11.31
N ASP A 73 -15.14 -0.23 12.65
CA ASP A 73 -13.89 -0.49 13.35
C ASP A 73 -13.56 -1.99 13.21
N SER A 74 -12.61 -2.29 12.32
CA SER A 74 -12.12 -3.63 12.05
C SER A 74 -11.61 -4.33 13.32
N ALA A 75 -11.13 -3.56 14.32
CA ALA A 75 -10.70 -4.12 15.60
C ALA A 75 -11.87 -4.65 16.44
N ASP A 76 -13.03 -3.99 16.38
CA ASP A 76 -14.23 -4.44 17.08
C ASP A 76 -14.92 -5.62 16.38
N VAL A 77 -14.79 -5.75 15.06
CA VAL A 77 -15.28 -6.94 14.32
C VAL A 77 -14.55 -8.21 14.77
N ALA A 78 -13.25 -8.14 15.05
CA ALA A 78 -12.47 -9.27 15.55
C ALA A 78 -12.88 -9.73 16.96
N LYS A 79 -13.48 -8.86 17.77
CA LYS A 79 -14.00 -9.18 19.11
C LYS A 79 -15.38 -9.83 19.07
N ARG A 80 -16.09 -9.76 17.94
CA ARG A 80 -17.43 -10.36 17.80
C ARG A 80 -17.33 -11.88 17.82
N GLN A 81 -18.35 -12.52 18.38
CA GLN A 81 -18.42 -13.97 18.40
C GLN A 81 -18.49 -14.51 16.95
N PRO A 82 -17.84 -15.65 16.63
CA PRO A 82 -17.76 -16.16 15.26
C PRO A 82 -19.12 -16.40 14.61
N ASN A 83 -20.12 -16.81 15.40
CA ASN A 83 -21.50 -17.00 14.94
C ASN A 83 -22.20 -15.69 14.53
N ALA A 84 -21.78 -14.54 15.08
CA ALA A 84 -22.35 -13.22 14.76
C ALA A 84 -21.79 -12.63 13.46
N ILE A 85 -20.63 -13.10 13.01
CA ILE A 85 -19.92 -12.61 11.80
C ILE A 85 -19.90 -13.64 10.67
N GLY A 86 -20.74 -14.69 10.77
CA GLY A 86 -20.84 -15.74 9.74
C GLY A 86 -19.62 -16.64 9.62
N GLN A 87 -18.71 -16.59 10.59
CA GLN A 87 -17.56 -17.49 10.66
C GLN A 87 -17.93 -18.83 11.27
N PHE A 88 -17.07 -19.82 11.04
CA PHE A 88 -17.23 -21.14 11.62
C PHE A 88 -17.23 -21.08 13.16
N SER A 89 -18.16 -21.81 13.79
CA SER A 89 -18.21 -22.00 15.23
C SER A 89 -18.63 -23.43 15.56
N GLN A 90 -17.91 -24.08 16.47
CA GLN A 90 -18.22 -25.45 16.89
C GLN A 90 -19.61 -25.56 17.54
N SER A 91 -20.01 -24.55 18.33
CA SER A 91 -21.34 -24.52 18.95
C SER A 91 -22.44 -24.40 17.89
N ALA A 92 -22.24 -23.57 16.86
CA ALA A 92 -23.18 -23.44 15.75
C ALA A 92 -23.31 -24.75 14.94
N LEU A 93 -22.20 -25.44 14.70
CA LEU A 93 -22.20 -26.75 14.03
C LEU A 93 -22.96 -27.79 14.87
N ARG A 94 -22.67 -27.88 16.18
CA ARG A 94 -23.38 -28.77 17.12
C ARG A 94 -24.88 -28.53 17.12
N ASN A 95 -25.30 -27.27 17.14
CA ASN A 95 -26.72 -26.91 17.12
C ASN A 95 -27.42 -27.28 15.81
N ARG A 96 -26.76 -27.08 14.65
CA ARG A 96 -27.34 -27.44 13.35
C ARG A 96 -27.42 -28.95 13.15
N MET A 97 -26.36 -29.67 13.52
CA MET A 97 -26.29 -31.11 13.29
C MET A 97 -27.08 -31.90 14.33
N GLY A 98 -27.16 -31.41 15.57
CA GLY A 98 -27.76 -32.14 16.68
C GLY A 98 -27.14 -33.53 16.84
N ASN A 99 -27.99 -34.54 17.03
CA ASN A 99 -27.57 -35.93 17.17
C ASN A 99 -26.90 -36.53 15.92
N ASN A 100 -26.98 -35.86 14.76
CA ASN A 100 -26.33 -36.33 13.54
C ASN A 100 -24.86 -35.91 13.43
N LEU A 101 -24.35 -35.11 14.37
CA LEU A 101 -22.95 -34.70 14.34
C LEU A 101 -22.02 -35.92 14.47
N GLY A 102 -21.17 -36.14 13.47
CA GLY A 102 -20.27 -37.29 13.42
C GLY A 102 -20.88 -38.59 12.89
N HIS A 103 -22.20 -38.60 12.61
CA HIS A 103 -22.90 -39.77 12.07
C HIS A 103 -23.41 -39.56 10.64
N SER A 104 -23.67 -38.31 10.24
CA SER A 104 -24.19 -37.97 8.92
C SER A 104 -23.69 -36.60 8.46
N ALA A 105 -23.67 -36.38 7.14
CA ALA A 105 -23.43 -35.06 6.56
C ALA A 105 -24.69 -34.16 6.55
N LYS A 106 -25.87 -34.73 6.84
CA LYS A 106 -27.15 -34.00 6.84
C LYS A 106 -27.55 -33.60 8.27
N PRO A 107 -28.02 -32.35 8.48
CA PRO A 107 -28.57 -31.89 9.75
C PRO A 107 -29.71 -32.76 10.28
N GLN A 108 -29.91 -32.77 11.60
CA GLN A 108 -31.10 -33.39 12.20
C GLN A 108 -32.36 -32.67 11.74
N ARG A 109 -33.27 -33.40 11.07
CA ARG A 109 -34.64 -32.94 10.83
C ARG A 109 -35.58 -33.57 11.85
N PRO A 110 -36.62 -32.85 12.28
CA PRO A 110 -37.76 -33.47 12.94
C PRO A 110 -38.35 -34.57 12.05
N ALA A 111 -38.95 -35.60 12.68
CA ALA A 111 -39.82 -36.52 11.96
C ALA A 111 -40.93 -35.69 11.27
N GLN A 112 -41.13 -35.94 9.99
CA GLN A 112 -42.18 -35.26 9.22
C GLN A 112 -43.54 -35.88 9.48
#